data_AF-A0A2V9Q5D6-F1
#
_entry.id   AF-A0A2V9Q5D6-F1
#
_cell.length_a   1.000
_cell.length_b   1.000
_cell.length_c   1.000
_cell.angle_alpha   90.00
_cell.angle_beta   90.00
_cell.angle_gamma   90.00
#
_symmetry.space_group_name_H-M   'P 1'
#
loop_
_entity.id
_entity.type
_entity.pdbx_description
1 polymer ?
#
loop_
_entity_poly.entity_id
_entity_poly.type
_entity_poly.pdbx_seq_one_letter_code
_entity_poly.pdbx_strand_id
1 'polypeptide(L)' 'MASLAVTPANSSIIVGNTQQLTATGTYSDGSMSNLTSSVSWTSSDSSITTVSSSGLATSLALGTAVVTATSGSINNHTT' A
#
# COMPACT_ATOMS: atom_id res chain seq x y z
N MET A 1 9.59 14.39 -6.29
CA MET A 1 9.34 12.93 -6.23
C MET A 1 9.11 12.46 -7.65
N ALA A 2 9.81 11.41 -8.07
CA ALA A 2 9.78 10.89 -9.44
C ALA A 2 8.86 9.66 -9.57
N SER A 3 8.83 8.78 -8.57
CA SER A 3 7.96 7.59 -8.56
C SER A 3 7.65 7.12 -7.14
N LEU A 4 6.57 6.34 -7.00
CA LEU A 4 6.21 5.63 -5.78
C LEU A 4 6.10 4.15 -6.11
N ALA A 5 6.81 3.30 -5.38
CA ALA A 5 6.71 1.87 -5.47
C ALA A 5 6.12 1.31 -4.17
N VAL A 6 5.14 0.42 -4.29
CA VAL A 6 4.56 -0.31 -3.16
C VAL A 6 5.03 -1.77 -3.23
N THR A 7 5.59 -2.26 -2.13
CA THR A 7 6.08 -3.63 -2.02
C THR A 7 5.52 -4.29 -0.76
N PRO A 8 4.99 -5.52 -0.84
CA PRO A 8 4.75 -6.30 -2.06
C PRO A 8 3.59 -5.72 -2.89
N ALA A 9 3.72 -5.76 -4.22
CA ALA A 9 2.67 -5.27 -5.11
C ALA A 9 1.46 -6.24 -5.18
N ASN A 10 1.72 -7.52 -5.01
CA ASN A 10 0.70 -8.56 -5.08
C ASN A 10 1.05 -9.59 -4.02
N SER A 11 0.47 -9.38 -2.83
CA SER A 11 0.55 -10.32 -1.71
C SER A 11 -0.78 -11.06 -1.61
N SER A 12 -0.74 -12.37 -1.81
CA SER A 12 -1.88 -13.24 -1.52
C SER A 12 -1.93 -13.48 -0.02
N ILE A 13 -2.69 -12.65 0.70
CA ILE A 13 -2.83 -12.72 2.15
C ILE A 13 -3.96 -13.70 2.49
N ILE A 14 -3.72 -14.60 3.44
CA ILE A 14 -4.78 -15.49 3.95
C ILE A 14 -5.77 -14.65 4.76
N VAL A 15 -7.06 -14.93 4.66
CA VAL A 15 -8.08 -14.30 5.50
C VAL A 15 -7.75 -14.46 6.97
N GLY A 16 -7.88 -13.37 7.72
CA GLY A 16 -7.49 -13.26 9.12
C GLY A 16 -6.01 -12.94 9.35
N ASN A 17 -5.18 -12.88 8.32
CA ASN A 17 -3.78 -12.45 8.43
C ASN A 17 -3.57 -10.99 8.03
N THR A 18 -2.45 -10.47 8.50
CA THR A 18 -1.96 -9.14 8.16
C THR A 18 -0.72 -9.23 7.26
N GLN A 19 -0.56 -8.25 6.40
CA GLN A 19 0.58 -8.08 5.52
C GLN A 19 1.09 -6.65 5.68
N GLN A 20 2.37 -6.51 5.98
CA GLN A 20 3.03 -5.22 5.94
C GLN A 20 3.30 -4.83 4.49
N LEU A 21 2.76 -3.68 4.08
CA LEU A 21 3.07 -2.99 2.84
C LEU A 21 4.08 -1.90 3.13
N THR A 22 5.00 -1.70 2.20
CA THR A 22 6.05 -0.68 2.29
C THR A 22 5.96 0.21 1.05
N ALA A 23 5.77 1.51 1.25
CA ALA A 23 5.79 2.48 0.17
C ALA A 23 7.16 3.15 0.12
N THR A 24 7.87 2.98 -0.99
CA THR A 24 9.17 3.62 -1.23
C THR A 24 9.01 4.66 -2.34
N GLY A 25 9.26 5.92 -2.00
CA GLY A 25 9.30 7.00 -2.98
C GLY A 25 10.71 7.19 -3.52
N THR A 26 10.86 7.24 -4.83
CA THR A 26 12.12 7.60 -5.49
C THR A 26 12.02 9.05 -5.96
N TYR A 27 13.03 9.86 -5.64
CA TYR A 27 13.14 11.26 -6.07
C TYR A 27 13.84 11.37 -7.43
N SER A 28 13.67 12.51 -8.09
CA SER A 28 14.33 12.81 -9.38
C SER A 28 15.85 12.80 -9.28
N ASP A 29 16.38 13.00 -8.08
CA ASP A 29 17.81 12.96 -7.77
C ASP A 29 18.33 11.53 -7.49
N GLY A 30 17.52 10.50 -7.76
CA GLY A 30 17.86 9.09 -7.52
C GLY A 30 17.77 8.63 -6.06
N SER A 31 17.64 9.56 -5.10
CA SER A 31 17.42 9.23 -3.70
C SER A 31 16.11 8.47 -3.49
N MET A 32 16.11 7.48 -2.61
CA MET A 32 14.92 6.72 -2.20
C MET A 32 14.59 7.03 -0.74
N SER A 33 13.31 7.19 -0.43
CA SER A 33 12.85 7.36 0.95
C SER A 33 11.63 6.50 1.23
N ASN A 34 11.57 6.00 2.46
CA ASN A 34 10.43 5.23 2.91
C ASN A 34 9.28 6.17 3.25
N LEU A 35 8.23 6.15 2.44
CA LEU A 35 7.05 6.99 2.58
C LEU A 35 5.87 6.22 3.16
N THR A 36 6.08 4.98 3.64
CA THR A 36 5.02 4.10 4.18
C THR A 36 4.08 4.81 5.16
N SER A 37 4.62 5.61 6.09
CA SER A 37 3.81 6.39 7.05
C SER A 37 3.45 7.80 6.58
N SER A 38 3.95 8.22 5.42
CA SER A 38 3.68 9.52 4.79
C SER A 38 2.67 9.44 3.65
N VAL A 39 2.33 8.24 3.18
CA VAL A 39 1.30 8.01 2.16
C VAL A 39 -0.05 7.74 2.80
N SER A 40 -1.12 8.16 2.11
CA SER A 40 -2.48 7.77 2.45
C SER A 40 -2.76 6.41 1.83
N TRP A 41 -3.02 5.43 2.68
CA TRP A 41 -3.46 4.11 2.28
C TRP A 41 -4.98 4.05 2.19
N THR A 42 -5.49 3.56 1.07
CA THR A 42 -6.92 3.29 0.86
C THR A 42 -7.11 1.87 0.36
N SER A 43 -8.18 1.22 0.80
CA SER A 43 -8.60 -0.08 0.28
C SER A 43 -9.82 0.12 -0.59
N SER A 44 -9.92 -0.61 -1.71
CA SER A 44 -11.13 -0.62 -2.54
C SER A 44 -12.32 -1.18 -1.78
N ASP A 45 -12.09 -2.09 -0.83
CA ASP A 45 -13.14 -2.85 -0.16
C ASP A 45 -12.77 -3.14 1.29
N SER A 46 -13.22 -2.28 2.21
CA SER A 46 -12.96 -2.41 3.65
C SER A 46 -13.61 -3.63 4.29
N SER A 47 -14.58 -4.26 3.62
CA SER A 47 -15.18 -5.52 4.07
C SER A 47 -14.28 -6.73 3.79
N ILE A 48 -13.38 -6.62 2.81
CA ILE A 48 -12.45 -7.68 2.40
C ILE A 48 -11.07 -7.44 3.00
N THR A 49 -10.55 -6.22 2.89
CA THR A 49 -9.22 -5.85 3.39
C THR A 49 -9.23 -4.43 3.95
N THR A 50 -8.70 -4.25 5.15
CA THR A 50 -8.44 -2.92 5.74
C THR A 50 -6.94 -2.64 5.72
N VAL A 51 -6.54 -1.37 5.65
CA VAL A 51 -5.12 -1.00 5.66
C VAL A 51 -4.91 0.15 6.64
N SER A 52 -3.88 0.05 7.48
CA SER A 52 -3.52 1.11 8.42
C SER A 52 -2.69 2.21 7.73
N SER A 53 -2.61 3.37 8.38
CA SER A 53 -1.69 4.45 7.98
C SER A 53 -0.21 4.06 8.06
N SER A 54 0.13 2.99 8.77
CA SER A 54 1.47 2.39 8.79
C SER A 54 1.71 1.38 7.67
N GLY A 55 0.76 1.21 6.73
CA GLY A 55 0.84 0.24 5.63
C GLY A 55 0.52 -1.19 6.05
N LEU A 56 -0.08 -1.43 7.20
CA LEU A 56 -0.46 -2.78 7.64
C LEU A 56 -1.82 -3.14 7.04
N ALA A 57 -1.82 -3.95 5.99
CA ALA A 57 -3.03 -4.49 5.38
C ALA A 57 -3.51 -5.72 6.16
N THR A 58 -4.80 -5.79 6.48
CA THR A 58 -5.45 -6.87 7.23
C THR A 58 -6.59 -7.43 6.40
N SER A 59 -6.52 -8.72 6.06
CA SER A 59 -7.58 -9.38 5.31
C SER A 59 -8.67 -9.89 6.27
N LEU A 60 -9.89 -9.43 6.06
CA LEU A 60 -11.08 -9.74 6.86
C LEU A 60 -11.94 -10.82 6.21
N ALA A 61 -12.01 -10.86 4.88
CA ALA A 61 -12.85 -11.81 4.14
C ALA A 61 -12.18 -12.33 2.86
N LEU A 62 -12.67 -13.46 2.36
CA LEU A 62 -12.17 -14.06 1.12
C LEU A 62 -12.63 -13.20 -0.05
N GLY A 63 -11.69 -12.70 -0.84
CA GLY A 63 -11.96 -11.86 -2.00
C GLY A 63 -10.70 -11.17 -2.49
N THR A 64 -10.86 -10.26 -3.44
CA THR A 64 -9.77 -9.45 -3.97
C THR A 64 -10.05 -8.01 -3.62
N ALA A 65 -9.11 -7.36 -2.94
CA ALA A 65 -9.20 -5.96 -2.59
C ALA A 65 -7.93 -5.24 -3.04
N VAL A 66 -8.10 -4.10 -3.69
CA VAL A 66 -7.00 -3.31 -4.23
C VAL A 66 -6.60 -2.30 -3.18
N VAL A 67 -5.34 -2.31 -2.78
CA VAL A 67 -4.80 -1.32 -1.85
C VAL A 67 -4.05 -0.26 -2.64
N THR A 68 -4.44 1.00 -2.46
CA THR A 68 -3.84 2.16 -3.12
C THR A 68 -3.07 2.99 -2.11
N ALA A 69 -1.83 3.33 -2.44
CA ALA A 69 -1.00 4.26 -1.69
C ALA A 69 -0.92 5.58 -2.46
N THR A 70 -1.41 6.65 -1.86
CA THR A 70 -1.36 8.00 -2.42
C THR A 70 -0.38 8.85 -1.63
N SER A 71 0.67 9.34 -2.29
CA SER A 71 1.62 10.27 -1.70
C SER A 71 1.46 11.65 -2.35
N GLY A 72 0.71 12.57 -1.72
CA GLY A 72 0.58 13.96 -2.18
C GLY A 72 0.15 14.14 -3.65
N SER A 73 1.10 14.10 -4.59
CA SER A 73 0.90 14.28 -6.04
C SER A 73 1.06 13.01 -6.89
N ILE A 74 1.42 11.86 -6.30
CA ILE A 74 1.63 10.58 -7.00
C ILE A 74 0.72 9.49 -6.40
N ASN A 75 -0.17 8.95 -7.23
CA ASN A 75 -1.05 7.82 -6.90
C ASN A 75 -0.39 6.52 -7.41
N ASN A 76 -0.08 5.57 -6.54
CA ASN A 76 0.34 4.22 -6.95
C ASN A 76 -0.60 3.18 -6.35
N HIS A 77 -1.25 2.39 -7.20
CA HIS A 77 -2.17 1.31 -6.77
C HIS A 77 -1.52 -0.05 -6.91
N THR A 78 -1.99 -1.01 -6.12
CA THR A 78 -1.54 -2.40 -6.18
C THR A 78 -2.73 -3.35 -6.06
N THR A 79 -2.82 -4.32 -6.96
CA THR A 79 -3.99 -5.19 -7.18
C THR A 79 -3.82 -6.59 -6.64
#